data_AF-B7FFF4-F1
#
_entry.id   AF-B7FFF4-F1
#
_cell.length_a   1.000
_cell.length_b   1.000
_cell.length_c   1.000
_cell.angle_alpha   90.00
_cell.angle_beta   90.00
_cell.angle_gamma   90.00
#
_symmetry.space_group_name_H-M   'P 1'
#
loop_
_entity.id
_entity.type
_entity.pdbx_description
1 polymer ?
#
loop_
_entity_poly.entity_id
_entity_poly.type
_entity_poly.pdbx_seq_one_letter_code
_entity_poly.pdbx_strand_id
1 'polypeptide(L)'
;MVVNLEFIKAIVTAEEILLLDPLRQEVLPFVEQLRQQLPHKTQPKLLGGAGGGDESVPEGAEELPLPFEFQVLEIALEVVCTYLDKNVAELEKVLILCWMLWPRMLVLRILNMLEA
;
A
#
# COMPACT_ATOMS: atom_id res chain seq x y z
N MET A 1 17.33 -6.72 6.99
CA MET A 1 16.93 -6.58 5.57
C MET A 1 16.99 -5.12 5.16
N VAL A 2 17.48 -4.82 3.95
CA VAL A 2 17.44 -3.46 3.38
C VAL A 2 16.27 -3.41 2.39
N VAL A 3 15.40 -2.41 2.53
CA VAL A 3 14.21 -2.20 1.70
C VAL A 3 14.34 -0.88 0.96
N ASN A 4 14.20 -0.91 -0.36
CA ASN A 4 14.23 0.27 -1.23
C ASN A 4 13.13 0.11 -2.29
N LEU A 5 11.93 0.60 -1.97
CA LEU A 5 10.72 0.46 -2.78
C LEU A 5 10.11 1.85 -3.02
N GLU A 6 10.25 2.38 -4.24
CA GLU A 6 9.76 3.71 -4.61
C GLU A 6 10.16 4.80 -3.59
N PHE A 7 9.21 5.27 -2.78
CA PHE A 7 9.39 6.29 -1.75
C PHE A 7 9.76 5.73 -0.37
N ILE A 8 9.70 4.42 -0.16
CA ILE A 8 10.07 3.72 1.08
C ILE A 8 11.53 3.28 1.01
N LYS A 9 12.38 3.84 1.87
CA LYS A 9 13.78 3.44 2.04
C LYS A 9 14.05 3.14 3.49
N ALA A 10 14.28 1.88 3.83
CA ALA A 10 14.39 1.45 5.22
C ALA A 10 15.43 0.36 5.43
N ILE A 11 15.96 0.29 6.65
CA ILE A 11 16.65 -0.88 7.18
C ILE A 11 15.71 -1.52 8.20
N VAL A 12 15.36 -2.78 7.97
CA VAL A 12 14.50 -3.58 8.84
C VAL A 12 15.37 -4.57 9.59
N THR A 13 15.34 -4.53 10.91
CA THR A 13 16.01 -5.48 11.80
C THR A 13 14.99 -6.49 12.35
N ALA A 14 15.38 -7.34 13.30
CA ALA A 14 14.46 -8.29 13.94
C ALA A 14 13.43 -7.61 14.87
N GLU A 15 13.69 -6.37 15.30
CA GLU A 15 12.88 -5.69 16.33
C GLU A 15 12.50 -4.26 15.97
N GLU A 16 13.29 -3.59 15.13
CA GLU A 16 13.09 -2.18 14.78
C GLU A 16 13.27 -1.89 13.29
N ILE A 17 12.72 -0.75 12.86
CA ILE A 17 12.81 -0.22 11.50
C ILE A 17 13.47 1.15 11.54
N LEU A 18 14.49 1.32 10.73
CA LEU A 18 15.14 2.61 10.49
C LEU A 18 14.68 3.13 9.12
N LEU A 19 13.72 4.05 9.12
CA LEU A 19 13.13 4.63 7.91
C LEU A 19 13.81 5.96 7.54
N LEU A 20 14.21 6.10 6.28
CA LEU A 20 14.76 7.34 5.74
C LEU A 20 13.62 8.31 5.39
N ASP A 21 13.74 9.56 5.86
CA ASP A 21 12.77 10.65 5.62
C ASP A 21 11.31 10.32 5.98
N PRO A 22 11.00 9.93 7.24
CA PRO A 22 9.66 9.49 7.64
C PRO A 22 8.57 10.59 7.59
N LEU A 23 8.96 11.86 7.41
CA LEU A 23 8.03 13.00 7.33
C LEU A 23 7.58 13.32 5.89
N ARG A 24 8.12 12.63 4.89
CA ARG A 24 7.73 12.78 3.49
C ARG A 24 6.27 12.30 3.32
N GLN A 25 5.43 13.08 2.62
CA GLN A 25 3.99 12.82 2.52
C GLN A 25 3.66 11.43 1.96
N GLU A 26 4.40 10.99 0.96
CA GLU A 26 4.25 9.70 0.32
C GLU A 26 4.56 8.54 1.28
N VAL A 27 5.42 8.78 2.28
CA VAL A 27 5.87 7.77 3.26
C VAL A 27 4.91 7.67 4.45
N LEU A 28 4.11 8.70 4.74
CA LEU A 28 3.20 8.72 5.90
C LEU A 28 2.19 7.56 5.94
N PRO A 29 1.55 7.12 4.83
CA PRO A 29 0.64 5.99 4.85
C PRO A 29 1.32 4.70 5.34
N PHE A 30 2.59 4.51 4.98
CA PHE A 30 3.37 3.37 5.45
C PHE A 30 3.64 3.44 6.95
N VAL A 31 4.04 4.61 7.46
CA VAL A 31 4.27 4.80 8.91
C VAL A 31 3.00 4.53 9.72
N GLU A 32 1.85 4.99 9.22
CA GLU A 32 0.57 4.80 9.88
C GLU A 32 0.15 3.33 9.90
N GLN A 33 0.30 2.62 8.77
CA GLN A 33 0.00 1.18 8.72
C GLN A 33 0.93 0.34 9.59
N LEU A 34 2.23 0.67 9.66
CA LEU A 34 3.16 -0.01 10.57
C LEU A 34 2.71 0.12 12.03
N ARG A 35 2.30 1.32 12.45
CA ARG A 35 1.82 1.58 13.82
C ARG A 35 0.54 0.82 14.15
N GLN A 36 -0.35 0.70 13.18
CA GLN A 36 -1.62 0.00 13.37
C GLN A 36 -1.44 -1.51 13.34
N GLN A 37 -0.71 -2.08 12.38
CA GLN A 37 -0.71 -3.53 12.15
C GLN A 37 0.34 -4.32 12.94
N LEU A 38 1.52 -3.75 13.23
CA LEU A 38 2.58 -4.49 13.95
C LEU A 38 2.16 -4.95 15.36
N PRO A 39 1.46 -4.13 16.19
CA PRO A 39 1.00 -4.59 17.51
C PRO A 39 -0.01 -5.74 17.43
N HIS A 40 -0.86 -5.76 16.40
CA HIS A 40 -1.91 -6.78 16.23
C HIS A 40 -1.36 -8.10 15.69
N LYS A 41 -0.37 -8.05 14.80
CA LYS A 41 0.18 -9.23 14.12
C LYS A 41 1.27 -9.94 14.93
N THR A 42 1.76 -9.31 15.99
CA THR A 42 2.77 -9.87 16.92
C THR A 42 2.17 -10.61 18.11
N GLN A 43 0.86 -10.48 18.41
CA GLN A 43 0.27 -11.17 19.55
C GLN A 43 0.30 -12.70 19.35
N PRO A 44 1.09 -13.45 20.14
CA PRO A 44 0.91 -14.88 20.20
C PRO A 44 -0.44 -15.09 20.88
N LYS A 45 -1.36 -15.81 20.23
CA LYS A 45 -2.53 -16.35 20.93
C LYS A 45 -1.99 -17.27 22.03
N LEU A 46 -1.84 -16.74 23.24
CA LEU A 46 -1.57 -17.51 24.45
C LEU A 46 -2.82 -18.36 24.74
N LEU A 47 -2.96 -19.47 24.03
CA LEU A 47 -3.86 -20.56 24.42
C LEU A 47 -3.17 -21.35 25.54
N GLY A 48 -3.20 -20.76 26.73
CA GLY A 48 -2.97 -21.44 28.00
C GLY A 48 -4.29 -21.72 28.70
N GLY A 49 -4.84 -22.92 28.46
CA GLY A 49 -5.49 -23.79 29.46
C GLY A 49 -6.72 -23.34 30.27
N ALA A 50 -7.80 -24.13 30.08
CA ALA A 50 -8.84 -24.55 31.03
C ALA A 50 -10.14 -23.72 31.15
N GLY A 51 -11.20 -24.21 30.49
CA GLY A 51 -12.59 -23.95 30.93
C GLY A 51 -13.71 -24.08 29.89
N GLY A 52 -13.96 -25.31 29.41
CA GLY A 52 -15.31 -25.82 29.07
C GLY A 52 -16.09 -25.23 27.88
N GLY A 53 -16.20 -26.03 26.81
CA GLY A 53 -17.39 -26.17 25.97
C GLY A 53 -17.59 -25.15 24.85
N ASP A 54 -17.26 -25.53 23.60
CA ASP A 54 -18.25 -25.72 22.53
C ASP A 54 -17.53 -26.19 21.25
N GLU A 55 -18.17 -27.10 20.51
CA GLU A 55 -17.71 -27.66 19.25
C GLU A 55 -17.80 -26.61 18.14
N SER A 56 -16.66 -26.14 17.65
CA SER A 56 -16.54 -25.67 16.26
C SER A 56 -15.07 -25.75 15.84
N VAL A 57 -14.79 -26.68 14.93
CA VAL A 57 -13.53 -26.77 14.21
C VAL A 57 -13.42 -25.55 13.30
N PRO A 58 -12.43 -24.65 13.44
CA PRO A 58 -12.07 -23.78 12.34
C PRO A 58 -11.05 -24.53 11.48
N GLU A 59 -11.51 -25.07 10.37
CA GLU A 59 -10.64 -25.29 9.21
C GLU A 59 -10.10 -23.92 8.77
N GLY A 60 -8.84 -23.69 9.05
CA GLY A 60 -8.10 -22.53 8.62
C GLY A 60 -6.74 -22.63 9.26
N ALA A 61 -5.74 -23.04 8.49
CA ALA A 61 -4.36 -23.10 8.94
C ALA A 61 -4.08 -21.84 9.77
N GLU A 62 -3.79 -22.02 11.06
CA GLU A 62 -3.35 -20.93 11.91
C GLU A 62 -2.04 -20.44 11.29
N GLU A 63 -2.12 -19.42 10.44
CA GLU A 63 -0.96 -18.76 9.86
C GLU A 63 -0.16 -18.24 11.06
N LEU A 64 0.88 -18.99 11.40
CA LEU A 64 1.83 -18.56 12.40
C LEU A 64 2.27 -17.14 12.03
N PRO A 65 2.26 -16.20 12.99
CA PRO A 65 2.64 -14.84 12.70
C PRO A 65 4.04 -14.83 12.07
N LEU A 66 4.13 -14.26 10.88
CA LEU A 66 5.38 -14.14 10.13
C LEU A 66 6.44 -13.45 11.02
N PRO A 67 7.74 -13.74 10.82
CA PRO A 67 8.78 -12.99 11.51
C PRO A 67 8.64 -11.48 11.24
N PHE A 68 9.04 -10.66 12.21
CA PHE A 68 8.86 -9.20 12.18
C PHE A 68 9.29 -8.59 10.84
N GLU A 69 10.45 -8.97 10.31
CA GLU A 69 10.94 -8.44 9.04
C GLU A 69 9.99 -8.69 7.85
N PHE A 70 9.30 -9.82 7.83
CA PHE A 70 8.38 -10.18 6.76
C PHE A 70 7.03 -9.47 6.91
N GLN A 71 6.56 -9.24 8.14
CA GLN A 71 5.36 -8.42 8.37
C GLN A 71 5.57 -6.99 7.86
N VAL A 72 6.74 -6.42 8.15
CA VAL A 72 7.11 -5.08 7.66
C VAL A 72 7.16 -5.03 6.14
N LEU A 73 7.74 -6.07 5.51
CA LEU A 73 7.84 -6.15 4.05
C LEU A 73 6.46 -6.25 3.39
N GLU A 74 5.57 -7.06 3.96
CA GLU A 74 4.21 -7.20 3.47
C GLU A 74 3.45 -5.87 3.48
N ILE A 75 3.52 -5.14 4.60
CA ILE A 75 2.92 -3.80 4.72
C ILE A 75 3.57 -2.85 3.70
N ALA A 76 4.89 -2.87 3.55
CA ALA A 76 5.58 -2.00 2.59
C ALA A 76 5.13 -2.26 1.15
N LEU A 77 4.97 -3.53 0.77
CA LEU A 77 4.50 -3.92 -0.55
C LEU A 77 3.04 -3.51 -0.77
N GLU A 78 2.16 -3.73 0.21
CA GLU A 78 0.75 -3.33 0.12
C GLU A 78 0.61 -1.82 -0.14
N VAL A 79 1.35 -0.98 0.59
CA VAL A 79 1.35 0.47 0.41
C VAL A 79 1.83 0.86 -0.98
N VAL A 80 2.97 0.29 -1.41
CA VAL A 80 3.61 0.66 -2.68
C VAL A 80 2.75 0.21 -3.87
N CYS A 81 2.19 -1.00 -3.83
CA CYS A 81 1.26 -1.48 -4.85
C CYS A 81 0.03 -0.57 -4.93
N THR A 82 -0.60 -0.26 -3.79
CA THR A 82 -1.75 0.65 -3.72
C THR A 82 -1.43 2.04 -4.28
N TYR A 83 -0.23 2.55 -4.01
CA TYR A 83 0.22 3.83 -4.54
C TYR A 83 0.41 3.79 -6.07
N LEU A 84 1.06 2.76 -6.58
CA LEU A 84 1.29 2.58 -8.01
C LEU A 84 -0.04 2.41 -8.77
N ASP A 85 -0.97 1.62 -8.25
CA ASP A 85 -2.29 1.42 -8.85
C ASP A 85 -3.08 2.75 -8.95
N LYS A 86 -3.04 3.58 -7.89
CA LYS A 86 -3.64 4.91 -7.90
C LYS A 86 -3.03 5.81 -8.97
N ASN A 87 -1.71 5.81 -9.09
CA ASN A 87 -1.02 6.63 -10.09
C ASN A 87 -1.33 6.18 -11.51
N VAL A 88 -1.38 4.86 -11.76
CA VAL A 88 -1.76 4.31 -13.06
C VAL A 88 -3.19 4.75 -13.40
N ALA A 89 -4.14 4.58 -12.48
CA ALA A 89 -5.53 4.97 -12.69
C ALA A 89 -5.70 6.49 -12.95
N GLU A 90 -4.96 7.34 -12.24
CA GLU A 90 -4.98 8.79 -12.49
C GLU A 90 -4.38 9.13 -13.86
N LEU A 91 -3.26 8.51 -14.22
CA LEU A 91 -2.63 8.72 -15.53
C LEU A 91 -3.56 8.29 -16.67
N GLU A 92 -4.23 7.14 -16.54
CA GLU A 92 -5.19 6.64 -17.51
C GLU A 92 -6.37 7.60 -17.70
N LYS A 93 -6.94 8.14 -16.62
CA LYS A 93 -8.03 9.14 -16.71
C LYS A 93 -7.60 10.37 -17.49
N VAL A 94 -6.40 10.89 -17.21
CA VAL A 94 -5.85 12.05 -17.92
C VAL A 94 -5.67 11.74 -19.40
N LEU A 95 -5.12 10.57 -19.73
CA LEU A 95 -4.95 10.13 -21.11
C LEU A 95 -6.29 10.00 -21.83
N ILE A 96 -7.29 9.37 -21.21
CA ILE A 96 -8.64 9.22 -21.77
C ILE A 96 -9.28 10.59 -22.02
N LEU A 97 -9.21 11.51 -21.06
CA LEU A 97 -9.73 12.87 -21.23
C LEU A 97 -9.02 13.62 -22.36
N CYS A 98 -7.69 13.56 -22.41
CA CYS A 98 -6.91 14.14 -23.49
C CYS A 98 -7.30 13.54 -24.85
N TRP A 99 -7.42 12.22 -24.95
CA TRP A 99 -7.84 11.55 -26.19
C TRP A 99 -9.26 11.94 -26.62
N MET A 100 -10.19 12.11 -25.68
CA MET A 100 -11.57 12.52 -25.99
C MET A 100 -11.68 14.01 -26.35
N LEU A 101 -10.89 14.87 -25.71
CA LEU A 101 -10.93 16.31 -25.92
C LEU A 101 -10.06 16.75 -27.11
N TRP A 102 -9.03 16.00 -27.48
CA TRP A 102 -8.08 16.38 -28.53
C TRP A 102 -8.75 16.59 -29.89
N PRO A 103 -9.61 15.69 -30.41
CA PRO A 103 -10.31 15.93 -31.67
C PRO A 103 -11.24 17.13 -31.60
N ARG A 104 -11.94 17.32 -30.47
CA ARG A 104 -12.86 18.46 -30.27
C ARG A 104 -12.10 19.78 -30.23
N MET A 105 -10.98 19.84 -29.51
CA MET A 105 -10.10 20.99 -29.46
C MET A 105 -9.42 21.28 -30.81
N LEU A 106 -9.03 20.24 -31.55
CA LEU A 106 -8.43 20.39 -32.88
C LEU A 106 -9.44 20.97 -33.87
N VAL A 107 -10.67 20.48 -33.90
CA VAL A 107 -11.74 21.01 -34.75
C VAL A 107 -12.10 22.44 -34.37
N LEU A 108 -12.23 22.76 -33.08
CA LEU A 108 -12.45 24.12 -32.59
C LEU A 108 -11.32 25.08 -33.00
N ARG A 109 -10.06 24.64 -32.92
CA ARG A 109 -8.91 25.43 -33.40
C ARG A 109 -8.94 25.66 -34.90
N ILE A 110 -9.32 24.64 -35.69
CA ILE A 110 -9.41 24.77 -37.15
C ILE A 110 -10.58 25.70 -37.54
N LEU A 111 -11.76 25.56 -36.93
CA LEU A 111 -12.89 26.45 -37.19
C LEU A 111 -12.56 27.91 -36.89
N ASN A 112 -11.95 28.16 -35.73
CA ASN A 112 -11.57 29.52 -35.31
C ASN A 112 -10.47 30.14 -36.19
N MET A 113 -9.66 29.30 -36.87
CA MET A 113 -8.70 29.75 -37.89
C MET A 113 -9.33 29.98 -39.27
N LEU A 114 -10.54 29.47 -39.52
CA LEU A 114 -11.27 29.65 -40.77
C LEU A 114 -12.23 30.85 -40.72
N GLU A 115 -12.63 31.25 -39.52
CA GLU A 115 -13.48 32.42 -39.25
C GLU A 115 -12.69 33.73 -39.05
N ALA A 116 -11.35 33.68 -39.08
CA ALA A 116 -10.42 34.81 -38.97
C ALA A 116 -9.79 35.16 -40.33
#